data_AF-Q11CJ5-F1
#
_entry.id   AF-Q11CJ5-F1
#
_cell.length_a   1.000
_cell.length_b   1.000
_cell.length_c   1.000
_cell.angle_alpha   90.00
_cell.angle_beta   90.00
_cell.angle_gamma   90.00
#
_symmetry.space_group_name_H-M   'P 1'
#
loop_
_entity.id
_entity.type
_entity.pdbx_description
1 polymer ?
#
loop_
_entity_poly.entity_id
_entity_poly.type
_entity_poly.pdbx_seq_one_letter_code
_entity_poly.pdbx_strand_id
1 'polypeptide(L)'
;MERLVCGALAGLSATMAMTAAMRHLWPRLRADTRYPLPPREIIEQVKPIGGESASRIQTLLAHFGFGALAGGIYACLTPRRPNGVLYGLAVWAGSYFGWIPALGMLKPATRHPAARNLLMLAAHVIWGAALAAGLNELEGASKSIFSGGTSADAEDNITARRRV
;
A
#
# COMPACT_ATOMS: atom_id res chain seq x y z
N MET A 1 5.02 -13.17 13.28
CA MET A 1 5.25 -11.71 13.32
C MET A 1 5.99 -11.23 12.09
N GLU A 2 7.10 -11.86 11.71
CA GLU A 2 7.88 -11.56 10.50
C GLU A 2 7.03 -11.36 9.22
N ARG A 3 6.17 -12.32 8.87
CA ARG A 3 5.29 -12.21 7.68
C ARG A 3 4.39 -10.98 7.69
N LEU A 4 3.88 -10.61 8.86
CA LEU A 4 3.04 -9.42 9.02
C LEU A 4 3.85 -8.15 8.74
N VAL A 5 5.09 -8.09 9.25
CA VAL A 5 6.01 -6.97 9.02
C VAL A 5 6.41 -6.89 7.55
N CYS A 6 6.83 -7.99 6.93
CA CYS A 6 7.12 -8.05 5.49
C CYS A 6 5.92 -7.62 4.65
N GLY A 7 4.71 -8.07 5.02
CA GLY A 7 3.45 -7.67 4.38
C GLY A 7 3.18 -6.17 4.51
N ALA A 8 3.36 -5.61 5.70
CA ALA A 8 3.17 -4.19 5.95
C ALA A 8 4.17 -3.33 5.15
N LEU A 9 5.45 -3.71 5.12
CA LEU A 9 6.49 -3.04 4.34
C LEU A 9 6.22 -3.13 2.84
N ALA A 10 5.86 -4.32 2.33
CA ALA A 10 5.46 -4.49 0.94
C ALA A 10 4.22 -3.64 0.61
N GLY A 11 3.26 -3.53 1.53
CA GLY A 11 2.08 -2.67 1.42
C GLY A 11 2.43 -1.19 1.33
N LEU A 12 3.38 -0.70 2.14
CA LEU A 12 3.89 0.67 2.06
C LEU A 12 4.54 0.94 0.69
N SER A 13 5.43 0.05 0.25
CA SER A 13 6.11 0.20 -1.05
C SER A 13 5.14 0.15 -2.22
N ALA A 14 4.16 -0.77 -2.18
CA ALA A 14 3.11 -0.84 -3.19
C ALA A 14 2.25 0.43 -3.22
N THR A 15 2.01 1.05 -2.06
CA THR A 15 1.26 2.31 -1.97
C THR A 15 2.02 3.47 -2.60
N MET A 16 3.34 3.47 -2.50
CA MET A 16 4.17 4.41 -3.26
C MET A 16 4.01 4.21 -4.78
N ALA A 17 4.06 2.97 -5.26
CA ALA A 17 3.84 2.66 -6.69
C ALA A 17 2.43 3.10 -7.16
N MET A 18 1.40 2.86 -6.35
CA MET A 18 0.04 3.34 -6.59
C MET A 18 0.02 4.88 -6.68
N THR A 19 0.67 5.57 -5.74
CA THR A 19 0.73 7.03 -5.68
C THR A 19 1.38 7.61 -6.94
N ALA A 20 2.47 7.00 -7.41
CA ALA A 20 3.12 7.38 -8.67
C ALA A 20 2.17 7.20 -9.86
N ALA A 21 1.48 6.05 -9.94
CA ALA A 21 0.51 5.78 -10.99
C ALA A 21 -0.64 6.81 -10.98
N MET A 22 -1.22 7.08 -9.81
CA MET A 22 -2.25 8.10 -9.64
C MET A 22 -1.77 9.48 -10.10
N ARG A 23 -0.57 9.90 -9.68
CA ARG A 23 0.02 11.19 -10.07
C ARG A 23 0.22 11.31 -11.59
N HIS A 24 0.59 10.23 -12.26
CA HIS A 24 0.78 10.24 -13.72
C HIS A 24 -0.52 10.12 -14.51
N LEU A 25 -1.51 9.38 -14.00
CA LEU A 25 -2.80 9.19 -14.68
C LEU A 25 -3.75 10.37 -14.47
N TRP A 26 -3.71 11.04 -13.31
CA TRP A 26 -4.64 12.11 -12.97
C TRP A 26 -4.66 13.29 -13.96
N PRO A 27 -3.52 13.80 -14.48
CA PRO A 27 -3.53 14.86 -15.49
C PRO A 27 -4.22 14.47 -16.81
N ARG A 28 -4.36 13.16 -17.09
CA ARG A 28 -5.01 12.64 -18.30
C ARG A 28 -6.54 12.65 -18.21
N LEU A 29 -7.11 12.89 -17.04
CA LEU A 29 -8.56 13.05 -16.89
C LEU A 29 -9.04 14.32 -17.62
N ARG A 30 -10.32 14.40 -17.93
CA ARG A 30 -10.93 15.64 -18.43
C ARG A 30 -11.00 16.69 -17.32
N ALA A 31 -10.86 17.98 -17.67
CA ALA A 31 -10.77 19.06 -16.69
C ALA A 31 -11.95 19.11 -15.70
N ASP A 32 -13.16 18.85 -16.16
CA ASP A 32 -14.40 18.73 -15.38
C ASP A 32 -14.40 17.60 -14.33
N THR A 33 -13.49 16.64 -14.45
CA THR A 33 -13.38 15.48 -13.54
C THR A 33 -12.07 15.45 -12.74
N ARG A 34 -11.21 16.48 -12.89
CA ARG A 34 -9.94 16.66 -12.17
C ARG A 34 -10.11 17.32 -10.79
N TYR A 35 -11.07 16.82 -10.00
CA TYR A 35 -11.12 17.14 -8.58
C TYR A 35 -10.22 16.16 -7.78
N PRO A 36 -9.94 16.42 -6.49
CA PRO A 36 -9.08 15.57 -5.66
C PRO A 36 -9.42 14.09 -5.77
N LEU A 37 -8.41 13.21 -5.65
CA LEU A 37 -8.63 11.76 -5.71
C LEU A 37 -9.23 11.23 -4.41
N PRO A 38 -9.84 10.03 -4.44
CA PRO A 38 -10.58 9.47 -3.32
C PRO A 38 -9.87 9.46 -1.95
N PRO A 39 -8.55 9.22 -1.83
CA PRO A 39 -7.88 9.30 -0.52
C PRO A 39 -8.07 10.66 0.17
N ARG A 40 -8.03 11.76 -0.60
CA ARG A 40 -8.24 13.11 -0.05
C ARG A 40 -9.72 13.33 0.26
N GLU A 41 -10.61 12.94 -0.64
CA GLU A 41 -12.06 13.10 -0.45
C GLU A 41 -12.54 12.36 0.82
N ILE A 42 -12.04 11.16 1.09
CA ILE A 42 -12.35 10.40 2.32
C ILE A 42 -11.93 11.15 3.58
N ILE A 43 -10.71 11.73 3.57
CA ILE A 43 -10.22 12.50 4.72
C ILE A 43 -11.03 13.77 4.95
N GLU A 44 -11.51 14.43 3.89
CA GLU A 44 -12.36 15.61 4.04
C GLU A 44 -13.69 15.30 4.73
N GLN A 45 -14.24 14.09 4.55
CA GLN A 45 -15.49 13.67 5.21
C GLN A 45 -15.34 13.47 6.71
N VAL A 46 -14.14 13.13 7.19
CA VAL A 46 -13.88 12.95 8.63
C VAL A 46 -13.49 14.25 9.34
N LYS A 47 -13.68 15.41 8.66
CA LYS A 47 -13.38 16.76 9.18
C LYS A 47 -11.96 16.86 9.75
N PRO A 48 -10.94 16.89 8.86
CA PRO A 48 -9.55 16.82 9.27
C PRO A 48 -9.21 17.96 10.24
N ILE A 49 -8.45 17.64 11.28
CA ILE A 49 -8.05 18.63 12.29
C ILE A 49 -6.90 19.47 11.73
N GLY A 50 -7.05 20.79 11.77
CA GLY A 50 -6.03 21.75 11.33
C GLY A 50 -6.31 22.34 9.94
N GLY A 51 -5.30 22.98 9.37
CA GLY A 51 -5.37 23.59 8.04
C GLY A 51 -5.06 22.63 6.89
N GLU A 52 -4.99 23.18 5.68
CA GLU A 52 -4.76 22.41 4.44
C GLU A 52 -3.51 21.51 4.48
N SER A 53 -2.41 21.99 5.08
CA SER A 53 -1.19 21.19 5.25
C SER A 53 -1.43 19.94 6.09
N ALA A 54 -2.18 20.07 7.20
CA ALA A 54 -2.51 18.95 8.07
C ALA A 54 -3.38 17.92 7.35
N SER A 55 -4.37 18.36 6.57
CA SER A 55 -5.22 17.44 5.80
C SER A 55 -4.44 16.69 4.72
N ARG A 56 -3.43 17.31 4.07
CA ARG A 56 -2.51 16.60 3.15
C ARG A 56 -1.72 15.51 3.87
N ILE A 57 -1.15 15.82 5.03
CA ILE A 57 -0.40 14.85 5.83
C ILE A 57 -1.32 13.71 6.29
N GLN A 58 -2.52 14.01 6.78
CA GLN A 58 -3.51 13.01 7.18
C GLN A 58 -3.92 12.12 6.01
N THR A 59 -4.08 12.69 4.81
CA THR A 59 -4.33 11.92 3.57
C THR A 59 -3.19 10.95 3.28
N LEU A 60 -1.93 11.40 3.36
CA LEU A 60 -0.77 10.54 3.14
C LEU A 60 -0.69 9.43 4.19
N LEU A 61 -0.84 9.77 5.47
CA LEU A 61 -0.77 8.82 6.57
C LEU A 61 -1.88 7.77 6.48
N ALA A 62 -3.11 8.17 6.20
CA ALA A 62 -4.21 7.24 6.03
C ALA A 62 -4.03 6.35 4.79
N HIS A 63 -3.55 6.91 3.69
CA HIS A 63 -3.34 6.15 2.45
C HIS A 63 -2.26 5.08 2.63
N PHE A 64 -1.10 5.46 3.17
CA PHE A 64 0.00 4.53 3.44
C PHE A 64 -0.31 3.57 4.59
N GLY A 65 -0.98 4.04 5.64
CA GLY A 65 -1.43 3.20 6.75
C GLY A 65 -2.40 2.11 6.31
N PHE A 66 -3.39 2.47 5.48
CA PHE A 66 -4.31 1.49 4.89
C PHE A 66 -3.57 0.48 4.00
N GLY A 67 -2.64 0.95 3.17
CA GLY A 67 -1.82 0.08 2.33
C GLY A 67 -0.97 -0.91 3.13
N ALA A 68 -0.35 -0.45 4.22
CA ALA A 68 0.41 -1.29 5.15
C ALA A 68 -0.49 -2.35 5.81
N LEU A 69 -1.65 -1.93 6.33
CA LEU A 69 -2.63 -2.84 6.95
C LEU A 69 -3.09 -3.91 5.96
N ALA A 70 -3.50 -3.50 4.75
CA ALA A 70 -3.96 -4.42 3.71
C ALA A 70 -2.85 -5.35 3.23
N GLY A 71 -1.60 -4.89 3.16
CA GLY A 71 -0.43 -5.72 2.85
C GLY A 71 -0.12 -6.74 3.94
N GLY A 72 -0.26 -6.35 5.21
CA GLY A 72 -0.15 -7.26 6.35
C GLY A 72 -1.20 -8.37 6.33
N ILE A 73 -2.46 -8.02 6.01
CA ILE A 73 -3.54 -9.01 5.81
C ILE A 73 -3.19 -9.97 4.67
N TYR A 74 -2.75 -9.44 3.52
CA TYR A 74 -2.37 -10.25 2.36
C TYR A 74 -1.28 -11.28 2.70
N ALA A 75 -0.25 -10.88 3.45
CA ALA A 75 0.84 -11.78 3.82
C ALA A 75 0.38 -12.97 4.69
N CYS A 76 -0.71 -12.78 5.45
CA CYS A 76 -1.30 -13.79 6.34
C CYS A 76 -2.32 -14.72 5.65
N LEU A 77 -2.72 -14.48 4.40
CA LEU A 77 -3.65 -15.36 3.67
C LEU A 77 -2.96 -16.67 3.28
N THR A 78 -3.15 -17.73 4.08
CA THR A 78 -2.56 -19.07 3.88
C THR A 78 -3.61 -20.17 3.81
N PRO A 79 -3.34 -21.34 3.18
CA PRO A 79 -2.05 -21.80 2.63
C PRO A 79 -1.74 -21.34 1.20
N ARG A 80 -2.72 -20.82 0.46
CA ARG A 80 -2.52 -20.23 -0.87
C ARG A 80 -2.91 -18.76 -0.85
N ARG A 81 -1.95 -17.89 -1.16
CA ARG A 81 -2.21 -16.47 -1.36
C ARG A 81 -2.91 -16.28 -2.70
N PRO A 82 -3.94 -15.42 -2.79
CA PRO A 82 -4.51 -15.06 -4.08
C PRO A 82 -3.47 -14.32 -4.93
N ASN A 83 -3.69 -14.28 -6.24
CA ASN A 83 -2.90 -13.40 -7.11
C ASN A 83 -2.98 -11.95 -6.59
N GLY A 84 -1.84 -11.25 -6.49
CA GLY A 84 -1.78 -9.88 -5.98
C GLY A 84 -2.70 -8.91 -6.72
N VAL A 85 -2.83 -9.05 -8.04
CA VAL A 85 -3.78 -8.24 -8.85
C VAL A 85 -5.22 -8.51 -8.43
N LEU A 86 -5.59 -9.78 -8.28
CA LEU A 86 -6.94 -10.15 -7.83
C LEU A 86 -7.23 -9.59 -6.43
N TYR A 87 -6.23 -9.63 -5.54
CA TYR A 87 -6.35 -9.02 -4.22
C TYR A 87 -6.52 -7.50 -4.28
N GLY A 88 -5.73 -6.79 -5.10
CA GLY A 88 -5.87 -5.36 -5.31
C GLY A 88 -7.25 -4.98 -5.86
N LEU A 89 -7.78 -5.75 -6.81
CA LEU A 89 -9.13 -5.58 -7.34
C LEU A 89 -10.21 -5.86 -6.28
N ALA A 90 -10.02 -6.86 -5.43
CA ALA A 90 -10.92 -7.16 -4.32
C ALA A 90 -10.93 -6.03 -3.28
N VAL A 91 -9.76 -5.48 -2.93
CA VAL A 91 -9.64 -4.31 -2.04
C VAL A 91 -10.34 -3.09 -2.63
N TRP A 92 -10.15 -2.84 -3.94
CA TRP A 92 -10.86 -1.77 -4.64
C TRP A 92 -12.38 -1.97 -4.59
N ALA A 93 -12.87 -3.14 -5.01
CA ALA A 93 -14.30 -3.41 -5.07
C ALA A 93 -14.94 -3.36 -3.67
N GLY A 94 -14.33 -4.01 -2.68
CA GLY A 94 -14.81 -4.01 -1.30
C GLY A 94 -14.81 -2.61 -0.67
N SER A 95 -13.89 -1.73 -1.08
CA SER A 95 -13.86 -0.35 -0.59
C SER A 95 -14.91 0.53 -1.28
N TYR A 96 -14.97 0.51 -2.61
CA TYR A 96 -15.80 1.43 -3.40
C TYR A 96 -17.26 1.01 -3.54
N PHE A 97 -17.58 -0.25 -3.25
CA PHE A 97 -18.96 -0.75 -3.18
C PHE A 97 -19.38 -1.21 -1.79
N GLY A 98 -18.44 -1.38 -0.87
CA GLY A 98 -18.72 -1.86 0.48
C GLY A 98 -18.66 -0.72 1.50
N TRP A 99 -17.55 -0.64 2.22
CA TRP A 99 -17.51 0.14 3.45
C TRP A 99 -17.49 1.66 3.23
N ILE A 100 -16.84 2.17 2.18
CA ILE A 100 -16.78 3.64 1.95
C ILE A 100 -18.19 4.21 1.68
N PRO A 101 -19.00 3.64 0.77
CA PRO A 101 -20.37 4.10 0.59
C PRO A 101 -21.27 3.83 1.79
N ALA A 102 -21.07 2.71 2.49
CA ALA A 102 -21.86 2.39 3.69
C ALA A 102 -21.69 3.42 4.80
N LEU A 103 -20.49 4.01 4.92
CA LEU A 103 -20.20 5.10 5.85
C LEU A 103 -20.58 6.49 5.30
N GLY A 104 -21.15 6.58 4.10
CA GLY A 104 -21.54 7.84 3.46
C GLY A 104 -20.37 8.73 3.04
N MET A 105 -19.13 8.19 3.04
CA MET A 105 -17.93 8.98 2.74
C MET A 105 -17.82 9.32 1.25
N LEU A 106 -18.12 8.37 0.37
CA LEU A 106 -18.17 8.58 -1.08
C LEU A 106 -19.43 7.95 -1.66
N LYS A 107 -19.82 8.43 -2.84
CA LYS A 107 -20.84 7.73 -3.64
C LYS A 107 -20.27 6.39 -4.10
N PRO A 108 -21.11 5.36 -4.33
CA PRO A 108 -20.64 4.11 -4.93
C PRO A 108 -19.94 4.34 -6.26
N ALA A 109 -18.96 3.49 -6.61
CA ALA A 109 -18.22 3.61 -7.87
C ALA A 109 -19.13 3.71 -9.12
N THR A 110 -20.31 3.09 -9.14
CA THR A 110 -21.28 3.19 -10.25
C THR A 110 -21.76 4.62 -10.56
N ARG A 111 -21.63 5.56 -9.62
CA ARG A 111 -22.04 6.96 -9.79
C ARG A 111 -20.88 7.90 -10.11
N HIS A 112 -19.64 7.40 -10.13
CA HIS A 112 -18.47 8.19 -10.50
C HIS A 112 -18.21 8.13 -12.02
N PRO A 113 -17.58 9.17 -12.61
CA PRO A 113 -17.18 9.15 -14.01
C PRO A 113 -16.32 7.93 -14.34
N ALA A 114 -16.60 7.26 -15.47
CA ALA A 114 -15.93 6.02 -15.86
C ALA A 114 -14.39 6.16 -15.92
N ALA A 115 -13.88 7.31 -16.36
CA ALA A 115 -12.44 7.58 -16.40
C ALA A 115 -11.78 7.58 -15.02
N ARG A 116 -12.48 8.06 -13.98
CA ARG A 116 -11.97 8.03 -12.59
C ARG A 116 -11.98 6.61 -12.04
N ASN A 117 -13.03 5.84 -12.33
CA ASN A 117 -13.08 4.42 -11.96
C ASN A 117 -11.94 3.65 -12.62
N LEU A 118 -11.69 3.88 -13.91
CA LEU A 118 -10.60 3.23 -14.64
C LEU A 118 -9.24 3.59 -14.08
N LEU A 119 -9.01 4.87 -13.74
CA LEU A 119 -7.79 5.31 -13.06
C LEU A 119 -7.61 4.58 -11.73
N MET A 120 -8.63 4.54 -10.89
CA MET A 120 -8.55 3.87 -9.59
C MET A 120 -8.39 2.36 -9.72
N LEU A 121 -9.04 1.73 -10.70
CA LEU A 121 -8.89 0.32 -11.01
C LEU A 121 -7.44 0.00 -11.41
N ALA A 122 -6.87 0.77 -12.35
CA ALA A 122 -5.49 0.61 -12.79
C ALA A 122 -4.49 0.81 -11.64
N ALA A 123 -4.73 1.81 -10.78
CA ALA A 123 -3.94 2.06 -9.58
C ALA A 123 -3.94 0.85 -8.63
N HIS A 124 -5.09 0.18 -8.43
CA HIS A 124 -5.20 -1.01 -7.59
C HIS A 124 -4.60 -2.26 -8.21
N VAL A 125 -4.63 -2.39 -9.55
CA VAL A 125 -3.89 -3.45 -10.27
C VAL A 125 -2.39 -3.29 -10.04
N ILE A 126 -1.85 -2.08 -10.23
CA ILE A 126 -0.43 -1.78 -10.00
C ILE A 126 -0.03 -2.05 -8.55
N TRP A 127 -0.84 -1.58 -7.60
CA TRP A 127 -0.62 -1.82 -6.18
C TRP A 127 -0.60 -3.31 -5.84
N GLY A 128 -1.59 -4.07 -6.32
CA GLY A 128 -1.69 -5.51 -6.07
C GLY A 128 -0.50 -6.29 -6.63
N ALA A 129 -0.06 -5.96 -7.85
CA ALA A 129 1.13 -6.56 -8.46
C ALA A 129 2.41 -6.21 -7.67
N ALA A 130 2.59 -4.93 -7.32
CA ALA A 130 3.75 -4.47 -6.56
C ALA A 130 3.80 -5.06 -5.15
N LEU A 131 2.65 -5.23 -4.48
CA LEU A 131 2.53 -5.86 -3.17
C LEU A 131 3.00 -7.31 -3.21
N ALA A 132 2.52 -8.09 -4.18
CA ALA A 132 2.91 -9.49 -4.32
C ALA A 132 4.40 -9.64 -4.64
N ALA A 133 4.93 -8.83 -5.57
CA ALA A 133 6.34 -8.83 -5.91
C ALA A 133 7.22 -8.43 -4.71
N GLY A 134 6.89 -7.33 -4.03
CA GLY A 134 7.63 -6.85 -2.87
C GLY A 134 7.59 -7.80 -1.68
N LEU A 135 6.45 -8.47 -1.45
CA LEU A 135 6.38 -9.47 -0.38
C LEU A 135 7.26 -10.69 -0.69
N ASN A 136 7.23 -11.19 -1.93
CA ASN A 136 8.07 -12.32 -2.33
C ASN A 136 9.56 -11.98 -2.20
N GLU A 137 9.94 -10.75 -2.58
CA GLU A 137 11.31 -10.25 -2.43
C GLU A 137 11.72 -10.17 -0.96
N LEU A 138 10.90 -9.57 -0.10
CA LEU A 138 11.21 -9.46 1.34
C LEU A 138 11.26 -10.83 2.04
N GLU A 139 10.36 -11.76 1.70
CA GLU A 139 10.41 -13.12 2.25
C GLU A 139 11.63 -13.90 1.74
N GLY A 140 12.04 -13.68 0.48
CA GLY A 140 13.27 -14.25 -0.09
C GLY A 140 14.51 -13.71 0.59
N ALA A 141 14.60 -12.39 0.75
CA ALA A 141 15.72 -11.71 1.41
C ALA A 141 15.85 -12.12 2.88
N SER A 142 14.73 -12.20 3.62
CA SER A 142 14.72 -12.65 5.01
C SER A 142 15.31 -14.06 5.18
N LYS A 143 15.00 -14.96 4.24
CA LYS A 143 15.49 -16.35 4.24
C LYS A 143 16.90 -16.52 3.69
N SER A 144 17.48 -15.50 3.06
CA SER A 144 18.77 -15.58 2.38
C SER A 144 19.75 -14.56 2.93
N ILE A 145 19.76 -13.34 2.38
CA ILE A 145 20.75 -12.30 2.68
C ILE A 145 20.66 -11.74 4.10
N PHE A 146 19.49 -11.85 4.74
CA PHE A 146 19.28 -11.43 6.13
C PHE A 146 19.17 -12.63 7.09
N SER A 147 19.36 -13.85 6.60
CA SER A 147 19.38 -15.02 7.46
C SER A 147 20.62 -15.01 8.36
N GLY A 148 20.52 -15.63 9.53
CA GLY A 148 21.64 -15.73 10.45
C GLY A 148 22.81 -16.49 9.82
N GLY A 149 24.02 -16.00 10.03
CA GLY A 149 25.27 -16.60 9.58
C GLY A 149 26.45 -16.06 10.38
N THR A 150 27.64 -16.62 10.14
CA THR A 150 28.86 -16.16 10.81
C THR A 150 29.21 -14.76 10.33
N SER A 151 29.22 -13.79 11.24
CA SER A 151 29.65 -12.42 10.92
C SER A 151 31.18 -12.38 10.89
N ALA A 152 31.76 -12.08 9.72
CA ALA A 152 33.21 -11.96 9.54
C ALA A 152 33.82 -11.00 10.57
N ASP A 153 33.17 -9.85 10.80
CA ASP A 153 33.62 -8.86 11.78
C ASP A 153 33.54 -9.37 13.23
N ALA A 154 32.64 -10.30 13.53
CA ALA A 154 32.54 -10.88 14.87
C ALA A 154 33.68 -11.88 15.15
N GLU A 155 34.10 -12.66 14.14
CA GLU A 155 35.23 -13.58 14.26
C GLU A 155 36.56 -12.82 14.40
N ASP A 156 36.72 -11.73 13.66
CA ASP A 156 37.90 -10.85 13.75
C ASP A 156 37.99 -10.16 15.12
N ASN A 157 36.88 -9.76 15.71
CA ASN A 157 36.87 -9.16 17.05
C ASN A 157 37.19 -10.17 18.16
N ILE A 158 36.76 -11.43 18.02
CA ILE A 158 37.10 -12.51 18.97
C ILE A 158 38.59 -12.86 18.87
N THR A 159 39.13 -12.97 17.65
CA THR A 159 40.55 -13.25 17.46
C THR A 159 41.44 -12.09 17.90
N ALA A 160 41.02 -10.84 17.70
CA ALA A 160 41.71 -9.66 18.23
C ALA A 160 41.73 -9.66 19.77
N ARG A 161 40.59 -9.94 20.43
CA ARG A 161 40.52 -10.02 21.91
C ARG A 161 41.30 -11.16 22.53
N ARG A 162 41.55 -12.26 21.80
CA ARG A 162 42.38 -13.39 22.30
C ARG A 162 43.89 -13.15 22.19
N ARG A 163 44.33 -12.11 21.47
CA ARG A 163 45.75 -11.78 21.29
C ARG A 163 46.26 -10.69 22.27
N VAL A 164 45.39 -10.16 23.12
CA VAL A 164 45.69 -9.18 24.18
C VAL A 164 45.62 -9.88 25.52
#